data_AF-A0A2M7BBR8-F1
#
_entry.id   AF-A0A2M7BBR8-F1
#
_cell.length_a   1.000
_cell.length_b   1.000
_cell.length_c   1.000
_cell.angle_alpha   90.00
_cell.angle_beta   90.00
_cell.angle_gamma   90.00
#
_symmetry.space_group_name_H-M   'P 1'
#
loop_
_entity.id
_entity.type
_entity.pdbx_description
1 polymer ?
#
loop_
_entity_poly.entity_id
_entity_poly.type
_entity_poly.pdbx_seq_one_letter_code
_entity_poly.pdbx_strand_id
1 'polypeptide(L)'
;MSTEVPVVVTDIGGLREIVTDGFSGYLVEVDDTKTFSFLLEKLIKNQKLRASLGKEGRREVIKNYSLEKSAEDINNYFCLICK
;
A
#
# COMPACT_ATOMS: atom_id res chain seq x y z
N MET A 1 -1.59 -5.00 3.16
CA MET A 1 -2.63 -4.56 2.18
C MET A 1 -3.77 -5.58 2.13
N SER A 2 -4.98 -5.18 1.70
CA SER A 2 -6.29 -5.88 1.75
C SER A 2 -6.45 -6.98 2.80
N THR A 3 -5.74 -8.10 2.70
CA THR A 3 -5.70 -9.22 3.67
C THR A 3 -4.66 -9.05 4.80
N GLU A 4 -4.22 -7.82 5.10
CA GLU A 4 -3.19 -7.50 6.10
C GLU A 4 -1.81 -8.13 5.84
N VAL A 5 -1.51 -8.52 4.60
CA VAL A 5 -0.19 -9.03 4.23
C VAL A 5 0.73 -7.84 3.93
N PRO A 6 1.93 -7.73 4.56
CA PRO A 6 2.90 -6.70 4.23
C PRO A 6 3.45 -6.90 2.81
N VAL A 7 3.76 -5.81 2.12
CA VAL A 7 4.25 -5.83 0.74
C VAL A 7 5.63 -5.19 0.63
N VAL A 8 6.43 -5.69 -0.30
CA VAL A 8 7.64 -5.05 -0.80
C VAL A 8 7.46 -4.92 -2.30
N VAL A 9 7.47 -3.71 -2.82
CA VAL A 9 7.13 -3.41 -4.22
C VAL A 9 8.19 -2.53 -4.86
N THR A 10 8.29 -2.58 -6.19
CA THR A 10 9.19 -1.69 -6.91
C THR A 10 8.72 -0.25 -6.85
N ASP A 11 9.67 0.69 -6.85
CA ASP A 11 9.43 2.11 -6.71
C ASP A 11 9.05 2.77 -8.05
N ILE A 12 7.94 2.28 -8.61
CA ILE A 12 7.35 2.78 -9.86
C ILE A 12 6.04 3.51 -9.57
N GLY A 13 5.68 4.47 -10.41
CA GLY A 13 4.62 5.47 -10.15
C GLY A 13 3.36 4.91 -9.48
N GLY A 14 2.66 3.98 -10.12
CA GLY A 14 1.41 3.44 -9.57
C GLY A 14 1.55 2.73 -8.23
N LEU A 15 2.71 2.14 -7.92
CA LEU A 15 2.96 1.48 -6.64
C LEU A 15 3.36 2.50 -5.55
N ARG A 16 4.11 3.54 -5.92
CA ARG A 16 4.45 4.68 -5.04
C ARG A 16 3.21 5.45 -4.59
N GLU A 17 2.17 5.51 -5.41
CA GLU A 17 0.90 6.15 -5.06
C GLU A 17 0.10 5.37 -4.01
N ILE A 18 0.29 4.05 -3.94
CA ILE A 18 -0.52 3.16 -3.09
C ILE A 18 0.24 2.78 -1.81
N VAL A 19 1.58 2.69 -1.86
CA VAL A 19 2.42 2.22 -0.75
C VAL A 19 3.25 3.37 -0.17
N THR A 20 3.05 3.63 1.12
CA THR A 20 3.88 4.54 1.91
C THR A 20 5.08 3.78 2.47
N ASP A 21 6.28 4.11 1.97
CA ASP A 21 7.53 3.41 2.33
C ASP A 21 7.80 3.40 3.84
N GLY A 22 8.12 2.21 4.36
CA GLY A 22 8.36 1.96 5.78
C GLY A 22 7.12 1.99 6.68
N PHE A 23 5.95 2.36 6.16
CA PHE A 23 4.71 2.52 6.93
C PHE A 23 3.64 1.49 6.57
N SER A 24 3.24 1.39 5.30
CA SER A 24 2.25 0.42 4.81
C SER A 24 2.84 -0.69 3.96
N GLY A 25 4.13 -0.56 3.61
CA GLY A 25 4.94 -1.53 2.89
C GLY A 25 6.35 -0.98 2.72
N TYR A 26 7.10 -1.53 1.78
CA TYR A 26 8.40 -1.00 1.38
C TYR A 26 8.48 -0.78 -0.11
N LEU A 27 9.16 0.29 -0.51
CA LEU A 27 9.53 0.58 -1.89
C LEU A 27 10.99 0.16 -2.13
N VAL A 28 11.27 -0.43 -3.29
CA VAL A 28 12.63 -0.79 -3.72
C VAL A 28 12.89 -0.31 -5.14
N GLU A 29 14.11 0.13 -5.42
CA GLU A 29 14.51 0.48 -6.78
C GLU A 29 14.39 -0.72 -7.73
N VAL A 30 14.13 -0.43 -9.01
CA VAL A 30 14.12 -1.47 -10.05
C VAL A 30 15.50 -2.11 -10.13
N ASP A 31 15.54 -3.44 -10.26
CA ASP A 31 16.75 -4.27 -10.26
C ASP A 31 17.58 -4.28 -8.96
N ASP A 32 17.16 -3.59 -7.89
CA ASP A 32 17.82 -3.67 -6.57
C ASP A 32 17.41 -4.94 -5.81
N THR A 33 17.89 -6.07 -6.33
CA THR A 33 17.66 -7.39 -5.75
C THR A 33 18.26 -7.52 -4.34
N LYS A 34 19.34 -6.76 -4.05
CA LYS A 34 20.00 -6.80 -2.74
C LYS A 34 19.10 -6.21 -1.66
N THR A 35 18.56 -5.03 -1.87
CA THR A 35 17.65 -4.38 -0.92
C THR A 35 16.34 -5.16 -0.80
N PHE A 36 15.81 -5.68 -1.92
CA PHE A 36 14.62 -6.52 -1.90
C PHE A 36 14.80 -7.77 -1.02
N SER A 37 15.89 -8.52 -1.21
CA SER A 37 16.21 -9.70 -0.39
C SER A 37 16.39 -9.34 1.08
N PHE A 38 17.08 -8.24 1.38
CA PHE A 38 17.29 -7.78 2.75
C PHE A 38 15.96 -7.45 3.46
N LEU A 39 15.04 -6.75 2.77
CA LEU A 39 13.74 -6.41 3.32
C LEU A 39 12.87 -7.65 3.54
N LEU A 40 12.89 -8.62 2.62
CA LEU A 40 12.22 -9.89 2.81
C LEU A 40 12.75 -10.64 4.04
N GLU A 41 14.07 -10.73 4.21
CA GLU A 41 14.68 -11.37 5.37
C GLU A 41 14.30 -10.65 6.68
N LYS A 42 14.34 -9.32 6.69
CA LYS A 42 13.88 -8.48 7.81
C LYS A 42 12.44 -8.77 8.16
N LEU A 43 11.56 -8.86 7.16
CA LEU A 43 10.16 -9.19 7.35
C LEU A 43 9.99 -10.61 7.88
N ILE A 44 10.67 -11.61 7.34
CA ILE A 44 10.60 -13.01 7.81
C ILE A 44 11.03 -13.14 9.28
N LYS A 45 12.08 -12.44 9.68
CA LYS A 45 12.61 -12.50 11.06
C LYS A 45 11.80 -11.68 12.07
N ASN A 46 11.03 -10.69 11.64
CA ASN A 46 10.34 -9.76 12.54
C ASN A 46 8.81 -9.81 12.40
N GLN A 47 8.15 -10.66 13.20
CA GLN A 47 6.69 -10.79 13.19
C GLN A 47 5.96 -9.50 13.60
N LYS A 48 6.50 -8.71 14.54
CA LYS A 48 5.88 -7.46 14.97
C LYS A 48 5.85 -6.44 13.83
N LEU A 49 6.96 -6.34 13.09
CA LEU A 49 7.04 -5.49 11.91
C LEU A 49 6.03 -5.93 10.84
N ARG A 50 5.93 -7.24 10.55
CA ARG A 50 4.93 -7.76 9.61
C ARG A 50 3.51 -7.36 10.00
N ALA A 51 3.14 -7.54 11.27
CA ALA A 51 1.82 -7.20 11.76
C ALA A 51 1.54 -5.70 11.69
N SER A 52 2.53 -4.85 11.98
CA SER A 52 2.40 -3.39 11.89
C SER A 52 2.16 -2.94 10.45
N LEU A 53 3.05 -3.31 9.53
CA LEU A 53 2.95 -2.94 8.11
C LEU A 53 1.66 -3.50 7.48
N GLY A 54 1.30 -4.74 7.83
CA GLY A 54 0.09 -5.40 7.37
C GLY A 54 -1.18 -4.62 7.72
N LYS A 55 -1.29 -4.20 8.99
CA LYS A 55 -2.41 -3.40 9.50
C LYS A 55 -2.48 -2.01 8.90
N GLU A 56 -1.36 -1.29 8.87
CA GLU A 56 -1.34 0.06 8.28
C GLU A 56 -1.63 0.01 6.77
N GLY A 57 -1.12 -1.00 6.05
CA GLY A 57 -1.47 -1.20 4.65
C GLY A 57 -2.92 -1.63 4.42
N ARG A 58 -3.61 -2.24 5.38
CA ARG A 58 -5.08 -2.45 5.27
C ARG A 58 -5.85 -1.17 5.60
N ARG A 59 -5.37 -0.38 6.56
CA ARG A 59 -5.96 0.92 6.89
C ARG A 59 -5.93 1.87 5.68
N GLU A 60 -4.80 1.96 4.96
CA GLU A 60 -4.73 2.78 3.73
C GLU A 60 -5.69 2.28 2.65
N VAL A 61 -5.80 0.96 2.46
CA VAL A 61 -6.78 0.36 1.53
C VAL A 61 -8.21 0.75 1.87
N ILE A 62 -8.63 0.61 3.13
CA ILE A 62 -10.00 0.96 3.53
C ILE A 62 -10.27 2.45 3.35
N LYS A 63 -9.28 3.29 3.68
CA LYS A 63 -9.40 4.75 3.62
C LYS A 63 -9.52 5.28 2.19
N ASN A 64 -8.71 4.77 1.26
CA ASN A 64 -8.53 5.38 -0.05
C ASN A 64 -9.10 4.54 -1.20
N TYR A 65 -9.26 3.23 -1.01
CA TYR A 65 -9.53 2.28 -2.10
C TYR A 65 -10.69 1.31 -1.77
N SER A 66 -11.54 1.64 -0.81
CA SER A 66 -12.76 0.89 -0.54
C SER A 66 -13.80 1.10 -1.64
N LEU A 67 -14.71 0.14 -1.79
CA LEU A 67 -15.80 0.23 -2.77
C LEU A 67 -16.71 1.41 -2.43
N GLU A 68 -16.99 1.60 -1.14
CA GLU A 68 -17.78 2.70 -0.62
C GLU A 68 -17.14 4.05 -0.96
N LYS A 69 -15.81 4.18 -0.75
CA LYS A 69 -15.09 5.39 -1.09
C LYS A 69 -15.10 5.68 -2.59
N SER A 70 -14.88 4.64 -3.40
CA SER A 70 -14.90 4.75 -4.85
C SER A 70 -16.27 5.19 -5.38
N ALA A 71 -17.35 4.62 -4.83
CA ALA A 71 -18.72 5.00 -5.19
C ALA A 71 -19.04 6.44 -4.79
N GLU A 72 -18.62 6.86 -3.59
CA GLU A 72 -18.78 8.22 -3.10
C GLU A 72 -18.06 9.23 -4.01
N ASP A 73 -16.79 8.96 -4.36
CA ASP A 73 -16.00 9.83 -5.22
C ASP A 73 -16.62 9.98 -6.61
N ILE A 74 -17.05 8.87 -7.22
CA ILE A 74 -17.75 8.88 -8.50
C ILE A 74 -19.04 9.72 -8.42
N ASN A 75 -19.85 9.52 -7.39
CA ASN A 75 -21.08 10.28 -7.19
C ASN A 75 -20.80 11.78 -7.03
N ASN A 76 -19.74 12.15 -6.29
CA ASN A 76 -19.32 13.54 -6.13
C ASN A 76 -18.91 14.17 -7.47
N TYR A 77 -18.19 13.45 -8.33
CA TYR A 77 -17.85 13.94 -9.68
C TYR A 77 -19.10 14.17 -10.54
N PHE A 78 -20.07 13.25 -10.53
CA PHE A 78 -21.32 13.45 -11.27
C PHE A 78 -22.10 14.66 -10.76
N CYS A 79 -22.23 14.84 -9.44
CA CYS A 79 -22.89 16.00 -8.84
C CYS A 79 -22.19 17.33 -9.17
N LEU A 80 -20.87 17.33 -9.34
CA LEU A 80 -20.10 18.51 -9.73
C LEU A 80 -20.34 18.90 -11.20
N ILE A 81 -20.43 17.92 -12.10
CA ILE A 81 -20.59 18.14 -13.54
C ILE A 81 -22.05 18.44 -13.92
N CYS A 82 -23.02 17.87 -13.19
CA CYS A 82 -24.45 18.06 -13.47
C CYS A 82 -25.06 19.34 -12.87
N LYS A 83 -24.24 20.23 -12.29
CA LYS A 83 -24.63 21.60 -11.92
C LYS A 83 -24.32 22.57 -13.04
#